data_AF-A0A176WLY8-F1
#
_entry.id   AF-A0A176WLY8-F1
#
_cell.length_a   1.000
_cell.length_b   1.000
_cell.length_c   1.000
_cell.angle_alpha   90.00
_cell.angle_beta   90.00
_cell.angle_gamma   90.00
#
_symmetry.space_group_name_H-M   'P 1'
#
loop_
_entity.id
_entity.type
_entity.pdbx_description
1 polymer ?
#
loop_
_entity_poly.entity_id
_entity_poly.type
_entity_poly.pdbx_seq_one_letter_code
_entity_poly.pdbx_strand_id
1 'polypeptide(L)'
;MGEYQQAAELLEQCLYALECAWHPYFNPSLGTHRLDYKVDSNKALFLALFRHMQHLGKRGCHCTALEICKLLLSLDSTDPCGALFCIDFFALRAEQYQWLVQFVEYSSDKTIPFLPNFSYSLAIAWFRMEESSPENRTQNSGTLKEESRESKSKAFKLLQQALAIHPTVLKKIIDKVPIKGDAGWTDILNHPHFLKASEGGPTLEHLISIYVERSYLLWRAPDLQAWLKDAAASLTKLADKKSPEMAKWESVREKVSQSNDNQYQHLQVSEFSDSTSTLPPEEIPQMMFPPGFEQGLLAEDFLEVGGPLELPPLQDGRDIPQAIEHAASQGRNALLQFLQSLVPWMERGAGGIDEGAPILLDDSSDNNDSTTGEFGDESPM
;
A
#
# COMPACT_ATOMS: atom_id res chain seq x y z
N MET A 1 11.24 1.87 28.04
CA MET A 1 11.63 0.53 27.60
C MET A 1 10.87 0.19 26.33
N GLY A 2 11.55 0.15 25.17
CA GLY A 2 10.97 -0.26 23.88
C GLY A 2 11.15 -1.77 23.68
N GLU A 3 10.56 -2.59 24.54
CA GLU A 3 10.68 -4.05 24.46
C GLU A 3 9.73 -4.62 23.39
N TYR A 4 10.00 -4.30 22.12
CA TYR A 4 9.19 -4.72 20.97
C TYR A 4 9.09 -6.22 20.83
N GLN A 5 10.17 -6.94 21.16
CA GLN A 5 10.20 -8.40 21.09
C GLN A 5 9.26 -9.01 22.14
N GLN A 6 9.30 -8.50 23.37
CA GLN A 6 8.39 -8.96 24.42
C GLN A 6 6.93 -8.63 24.11
N ALA A 7 6.67 -7.43 23.58
CA ALA A 7 5.33 -7.04 23.15
C ALA A 7 4.79 -7.96 22.04
N ALA A 8 5.65 -8.40 21.13
CA ALA A 8 5.29 -9.35 20.08
C ALA A 8 4.94 -10.73 20.63
N GLU A 9 5.75 -11.25 21.56
CA GLU A 9 5.50 -12.53 22.22
C GLU A 9 4.19 -12.52 23.00
N LEU A 10 3.91 -11.44 23.74
CA LEU A 10 2.63 -11.27 24.45
C LEU A 10 1.45 -11.20 23.49
N LEU A 11 1.65 -10.62 22.30
CA LEU A 11 0.62 -10.53 21.27
C LEU A 11 0.32 -11.87 20.62
N GLU A 12 1.36 -12.67 20.34
CA GLU A 12 1.22 -14.05 19.85
C GLU A 12 0.52 -14.93 20.91
N GLN A 13 0.88 -14.79 22.18
CA GLN A 13 0.19 -15.47 23.30
C GLN A 13 -1.28 -15.06 23.41
N CYS A 14 -1.58 -13.77 23.21
CA CYS A 14 -2.95 -13.26 23.22
C CYS A 14 -3.78 -13.88 22.08
N LEU A 15 -3.24 -13.90 20.86
CA LEU A 15 -3.89 -14.53 19.71
C LEU A 15 -4.11 -16.02 19.94
N TYR A 16 -3.12 -16.73 20.48
CA TYR A 16 -3.24 -18.14 20.83
C TYR A 16 -4.35 -18.39 21.86
N ALA A 17 -4.42 -17.57 22.91
CA ALA A 17 -5.47 -17.71 23.92
C ALA A 17 -6.88 -17.45 23.33
N LEU A 18 -7.00 -16.50 22.41
CA LEU A 18 -8.25 -16.22 21.69
C LEU A 18 -8.64 -17.39 20.77
N GLU A 19 -7.69 -17.96 20.05
CA GLU A 19 -7.88 -19.15 19.21
C GLU A 19 -8.38 -20.35 20.03
N CYS A 20 -7.81 -20.57 21.22
CA CYS A 20 -8.25 -21.63 22.13
C CYS A 20 -9.71 -21.50 22.58
N ALA A 21 -10.27 -20.28 22.54
CA ALA A 21 -11.66 -20.00 22.91
C ALA A 21 -12.63 -20.06 21.72
N TRP A 22 -12.16 -20.36 20.51
CA TRP A 22 -13.02 -20.42 19.33
C TRP A 22 -14.00 -21.58 19.36
N HIS A 23 -15.18 -21.34 18.82
CA HIS A 23 -16.16 -22.39 18.59
C HIS A 23 -15.59 -23.38 17.54
N PRO A 24 -15.78 -24.71 17.66
CA PRO A 24 -15.24 -25.68 16.69
C PRO A 24 -15.67 -25.49 15.23
N TYR A 25 -16.78 -24.78 15.00
CA TYR A 25 -17.26 -24.42 13.66
C TYR A 25 -16.78 -23.05 13.17
N PHE A 26 -16.23 -22.22 14.05
CA PHE A 26 -15.69 -20.92 13.65
C PHE A 26 -14.37 -21.16 12.91
N ASN A 27 -14.41 -20.96 11.60
CA ASN A 27 -13.23 -21.06 10.75
C ASN A 27 -13.01 -19.75 9.98
N PRO A 28 -12.11 -18.87 10.46
CA PRO A 28 -11.84 -17.59 9.81
C PRO A 28 -11.20 -17.75 8.41
N SER A 29 -10.55 -18.88 8.11
CA SER A 29 -9.85 -19.06 6.82
C SER A 29 -10.79 -19.20 5.62
N LEU A 30 -12.04 -19.61 5.85
CA LEU A 30 -13.04 -19.77 4.79
C LEU A 30 -13.60 -18.44 4.29
N GLY A 31 -13.40 -17.33 5.03
CA GLY A 31 -13.95 -16.02 4.70
C GLY A 31 -15.49 -15.96 4.73
N THR A 32 -16.15 -16.98 5.29
CA THR A 32 -17.62 -17.06 5.43
C THR A 32 -18.12 -16.63 6.80
N HIS A 33 -17.24 -16.56 7.80
CA HIS A 33 -17.57 -16.13 9.15
C HIS A 33 -17.37 -14.62 9.28
N ARG A 34 -18.34 -13.95 9.91
CA ARG A 34 -18.30 -12.51 10.21
C ARG A 34 -18.33 -12.32 11.72
N LEU A 35 -17.67 -11.28 12.18
CA LEU A 35 -17.59 -10.91 13.59
C LEU A 35 -17.80 -9.40 13.70
N ASP A 36 -18.86 -8.95 14.36
CA ASP A 36 -19.15 -7.52 14.51
C ASP A 36 -18.21 -6.90 15.56
N TYR A 37 -17.46 -5.87 15.19
CA TYR A 37 -16.58 -5.14 16.09
C TYR A 37 -17.32 -4.35 17.18
N LYS A 38 -18.61 -4.05 16.97
CA LYS A 38 -19.43 -3.33 17.96
C LYS A 38 -19.62 -4.12 19.25
N VAL A 39 -19.50 -5.45 19.19
CA VAL A 39 -19.57 -6.32 20.36
C VAL A 39 -18.24 -6.25 21.13
N ASP A 40 -18.28 -5.81 22.39
CA ASP A 40 -17.07 -5.58 23.20
C ASP A 40 -16.15 -6.81 23.30
N SER A 41 -16.72 -8.01 23.40
CA SER A 41 -15.96 -9.27 23.46
C SER A 41 -15.11 -9.51 22.22
N ASN A 42 -15.53 -8.99 21.06
CA ASN A 42 -14.85 -9.21 19.79
C ASN A 42 -13.69 -8.24 19.60
N LYS A 43 -13.75 -7.05 20.21
CA LYS A 43 -12.74 -5.99 20.05
C LYS A 43 -11.33 -6.47 20.35
N ALA A 44 -11.17 -7.34 21.35
CA ALA A 44 -9.88 -7.91 21.71
C ALA A 44 -9.20 -8.62 20.52
N LEU A 45 -9.97 -9.39 19.73
CA LEU A 45 -9.46 -10.09 18.55
C LEU A 45 -9.03 -9.11 17.45
N PHE A 46 -9.86 -8.12 17.14
CA PHE A 46 -9.54 -7.11 16.11
C PHE A 46 -8.28 -6.30 16.48
N LEU A 47 -8.19 -5.84 17.72
CA LEU A 47 -7.02 -5.09 18.20
C LEU A 47 -5.76 -5.97 18.22
N ALA A 48 -5.88 -7.24 18.61
CA ALA A 48 -4.76 -8.17 18.61
C ALA A 48 -4.26 -8.45 17.18
N LEU A 49 -5.17 -8.74 16.25
CA LEU A 49 -4.85 -8.97 14.84
C LEU A 49 -4.24 -7.72 14.18
N PHE A 50 -4.81 -6.53 14.41
CA PHE A 50 -4.30 -5.29 13.83
C PHE A 50 -2.89 -4.95 14.34
N ARG A 51 -2.63 -5.11 15.65
CA ARG A 51 -1.28 -4.95 16.20
C ARG A 51 -0.32 -5.99 15.66
N HIS A 52 -0.78 -7.22 15.44
CA HIS A 52 0.08 -8.30 14.96
C HIS A 52 0.47 -8.07 13.50
N MET A 53 -0.48 -7.63 12.68
CA MET A 53 -0.25 -7.13 11.33
C MET A 53 0.79 -6.00 11.29
N GLN A 54 0.68 -4.99 12.16
CA GLN A 54 1.68 -3.91 12.26
C GLN A 54 3.07 -4.43 12.64
N HIS A 55 3.14 -5.34 13.61
CA HIS A 55 4.40 -5.96 14.04
C HIS A 55 5.06 -6.75 12.90
N LEU A 56 4.29 -7.56 12.16
CA LEU A 56 4.78 -8.30 10.99
C LEU A 56 5.28 -7.37 9.89
N GLY A 57 4.58 -6.26 9.64
CA GLY A 57 5.03 -5.22 8.71
C GLY A 57 6.42 -4.67 9.07
N LYS A 58 6.64 -4.34 10.34
CA LYS A 58 7.94 -3.85 10.85
C LYS A 58 9.06 -4.88 10.75
N ARG A 59 8.74 -6.19 10.84
CA ARG A 59 9.69 -7.29 10.63
C ARG A 59 9.97 -7.61 9.16
N GLY A 60 9.26 -6.96 8.23
CA GLY A 60 9.37 -7.24 6.80
C GLY A 60 8.57 -8.46 6.33
N CYS A 61 7.72 -9.03 7.18
CA CYS A 61 6.86 -10.18 6.85
C CYS A 61 5.58 -9.71 6.12
N HIS A 62 5.75 -9.02 5.00
CA HIS A 62 4.67 -8.34 4.27
C HIS A 62 3.60 -9.30 3.73
N CYS A 63 3.99 -10.49 3.27
CA CYS A 63 3.04 -11.50 2.80
C CYS A 63 2.08 -11.94 3.92
N THR A 64 2.60 -12.21 5.12
CA THR A 64 1.76 -12.59 6.27
C THR A 64 0.92 -11.41 6.75
N ALA A 65 1.49 -10.20 6.80
CA ALA A 65 0.75 -9.01 7.16
C ALA A 65 -0.44 -8.77 6.21
N LEU A 66 -0.26 -8.98 4.90
CA LEU A 66 -1.32 -8.91 3.90
C LEU A 66 -2.46 -9.91 4.19
N GLU A 67 -2.13 -11.16 4.54
CA GLU A 67 -3.16 -12.15 4.90
C GLU A 67 -3.93 -11.75 6.16
N ILE A 68 -3.29 -11.11 7.13
CA ILE A 68 -3.99 -10.57 8.30
C ILE A 68 -4.89 -9.39 7.93
N CYS A 69 -4.46 -8.48 7.03
CA CYS A 69 -5.35 -7.43 6.51
C CYS A 69 -6.60 -8.03 5.87
N LYS A 70 -6.42 -9.04 5.01
CA LYS A 70 -7.52 -9.74 4.35
C LYS A 70 -8.45 -10.39 5.37
N LEU A 71 -7.88 -11.02 6.40
CA LEU A 71 -8.65 -11.60 7.49
C LEU A 71 -9.48 -10.54 8.21
N LEU A 72 -8.89 -9.42 8.61
CA LEU A 72 -9.59 -8.31 9.30
C LEU A 72 -10.78 -7.80 8.48
N LEU A 73 -10.57 -7.53 7.19
CA LEU A 73 -11.64 -7.08 6.27
C LEU A 73 -12.70 -8.17 6.03
N SER A 74 -12.31 -9.45 6.12
CA SER A 74 -13.27 -10.56 6.00
C SER A 74 -14.12 -10.75 7.26
N LEU A 75 -13.62 -10.36 8.44
CA LEU A 75 -14.36 -10.47 9.70
C LEU A 75 -15.42 -9.37 9.80
N ASP A 76 -15.06 -8.13 9.50
CA ASP A 76 -15.97 -6.97 9.51
C ASP A 76 -15.71 -6.09 8.29
N SER A 77 -16.73 -5.96 7.43
CA SER A 77 -16.64 -5.15 6.21
C SER A 77 -16.71 -3.64 6.49
N THR A 78 -17.07 -3.21 7.71
CA THR A 78 -17.09 -1.80 8.09
C THR A 78 -15.69 -1.22 8.36
N ASP A 79 -14.67 -2.09 8.39
CA ASP A 79 -13.26 -1.76 8.64
C ASP A 79 -13.01 -0.79 9.82
N PRO A 80 -13.39 -1.18 11.05
CA PRO A 80 -13.29 -0.31 12.22
C PRO A 80 -11.85 -0.04 12.67
N CYS A 81 -10.88 -0.84 12.21
CA CYS A 81 -9.46 -0.69 12.54
C CYS A 81 -8.67 0.04 11.45
N GLY A 82 -9.26 0.30 10.27
CA GLY A 82 -8.55 0.93 9.15
C GLY A 82 -7.57 -0.01 8.43
N ALA A 83 -7.82 -1.32 8.41
CA ALA A 83 -7.02 -2.29 7.67
C ALA A 83 -7.02 -2.03 6.15
N LEU A 84 -8.08 -1.41 5.63
CA LEU A 84 -8.20 -1.00 4.23
C LEU A 84 -7.11 0.01 3.82
N PHE A 85 -6.61 0.81 4.75
CA PHE A 85 -5.52 1.78 4.50
C PHE A 85 -4.12 1.20 4.64
N CYS A 86 -4.01 -0.09 4.97
CA CYS A 86 -2.73 -0.82 5.00
C CYS A 86 -2.62 -1.84 3.86
N ILE A 87 -3.75 -2.31 3.31
CA ILE A 87 -3.78 -3.47 2.43
C ILE A 87 -3.04 -3.24 1.11
N ASP A 88 -3.12 -2.03 0.57
CA ASP A 88 -2.45 -1.64 -0.67
C ASP A 88 -0.93 -1.63 -0.47
N PHE A 89 -0.45 -1.08 0.63
CA PHE A 89 0.98 -1.09 0.98
C PHE A 89 1.52 -2.52 1.09
N PHE A 90 0.84 -3.38 1.86
CA PHE A 90 1.31 -4.77 2.02
C PHE A 90 1.22 -5.56 0.73
N ALA A 91 0.20 -5.33 -0.11
CA ALA A 91 0.10 -5.96 -1.43
C ALA A 91 1.27 -5.57 -2.34
N LEU A 92 1.66 -4.29 -2.37
CA LEU A 92 2.82 -3.82 -3.13
C LEU A 92 4.14 -4.41 -2.60
N ARG A 93 4.30 -4.45 -1.27
CA ARG A 93 5.51 -4.99 -0.62
C ARG A 93 5.63 -6.51 -0.71
N ALA A 94 4.50 -7.21 -0.83
CA ALA A 94 4.44 -8.66 -1.05
C ALA A 94 4.46 -9.06 -2.54
N GLU A 95 4.62 -8.09 -3.45
CA GLU A 95 4.61 -8.28 -4.91
C GLU A 95 3.30 -8.91 -5.45
N GLN A 96 2.21 -8.77 -4.71
CA GLN A 96 0.87 -9.28 -5.07
C GLN A 96 0.10 -8.23 -5.90
N TYR A 97 0.71 -7.74 -6.98
CA TYR A 97 0.18 -6.65 -7.81
C TYR A 97 -1.15 -7.03 -8.47
N GLN A 98 -1.20 -8.21 -9.09
CA GLN A 98 -2.39 -8.75 -9.75
C GLN A 98 -3.57 -8.85 -8.77
N TRP A 99 -3.30 -9.30 -7.55
CA TRP A 99 -4.32 -9.42 -6.52
C TRP A 99 -4.88 -8.05 -6.12
N LEU A 100 -4.03 -7.02 -5.98
CA LEU A 100 -4.49 -5.67 -5.65
C LEU A 100 -5.40 -5.09 -6.74
N VAL A 101 -5.05 -5.31 -8.01
CA VAL A 101 -5.88 -4.89 -9.15
C VAL A 101 -7.24 -5.59 -9.10
N GLN A 102 -7.27 -6.91 -8.95
CA GLN A 102 -8.50 -7.69 -8.85
C GLN A 102 -9.35 -7.28 -7.63
N PHE A 103 -8.72 -7.01 -6.49
CA PHE A 103 -9.40 -6.56 -5.28
C PHE A 103 -10.22 -5.28 -5.55
N VAL A 104 -9.64 -4.31 -6.26
CA VAL A 104 -10.33 -3.06 -6.59
C VAL A 104 -11.41 -3.27 -7.66
N GLU A 105 -11.16 -4.11 -8.67
CA GLU A 105 -12.13 -4.41 -9.73
C GLU A 105 -13.40 -5.09 -9.19
N TYR A 106 -13.22 -6.09 -8.32
CA TYR A 106 -14.32 -6.87 -7.73
C TYR A 106 -14.93 -6.24 -6.48
N SER A 107 -14.38 -5.13 -5.99
CA SER A 107 -14.98 -4.46 -4.84
C SER A 107 -16.37 -3.93 -5.17
N SER A 108 -17.29 -4.12 -4.23
CA SER A 108 -18.63 -3.56 -4.27
C SER A 108 -18.62 -2.04 -4.16
N ASP A 109 -17.64 -1.49 -3.43
CA ASP A 109 -17.49 -0.05 -3.25
C ASP A 109 -16.66 0.55 -4.40
N LYS A 110 -17.33 1.34 -5.23
CA LYS A 110 -16.72 2.02 -6.39
C LYS A 110 -15.95 3.28 -6.01
N THR A 111 -15.94 3.68 -4.74
CA THR A 111 -15.15 4.81 -4.24
C THR A 111 -13.69 4.44 -3.99
N ILE A 112 -13.39 3.15 -3.73
CA ILE A 112 -12.05 2.65 -3.40
C ILE A 112 -10.94 3.08 -4.37
N PRO A 113 -11.09 2.96 -5.72
CA PRO A 113 -10.04 3.38 -6.65
C PRO A 113 -9.68 4.88 -6.54
N PHE A 114 -10.58 5.69 -5.99
CA PHE A 114 -10.41 7.13 -5.85
C PHE A 114 -9.85 7.54 -4.47
N LEU A 115 -9.66 6.59 -3.55
CA LEU A 115 -8.97 6.88 -2.29
C LEU A 115 -7.49 7.18 -2.56
N PRO A 116 -6.85 8.06 -1.77
CA PRO A 116 -5.44 8.42 -1.96
C PRO A 116 -4.52 7.20 -2.02
N ASN A 117 -4.69 6.25 -1.10
CA ASN A 117 -3.84 5.07 -1.04
C ASN A 117 -3.97 4.20 -2.31
N PHE A 118 -5.19 3.82 -2.68
CA PHE A 118 -5.41 2.97 -3.86
C PHE A 118 -5.05 3.66 -5.18
N SER A 119 -5.39 4.94 -5.35
CA SER A 119 -5.11 5.65 -6.62
C SER A 119 -3.63 5.63 -6.98
N TYR A 120 -2.75 5.91 -6.01
CA TYR A 120 -1.31 5.84 -6.20
C TYR A 120 -0.78 4.40 -6.21
N SER A 121 -1.25 3.54 -5.30
CA SER A 121 -0.76 2.17 -5.19
C SER A 121 -1.14 1.30 -6.40
N LEU A 122 -2.31 1.52 -7.01
CA LEU A 122 -2.70 0.87 -8.26
C LEU A 122 -1.78 1.28 -9.42
N ALA A 123 -1.41 2.56 -9.49
CA ALA A 123 -0.48 3.03 -10.51
C ALA A 123 0.88 2.32 -10.39
N ILE A 124 1.39 2.18 -9.17
CA ILE A 124 2.63 1.41 -8.90
C ILE A 124 2.46 -0.07 -9.26
N ALA A 125 1.33 -0.69 -8.92
CA ALA A 125 1.07 -2.09 -9.22
C ALA A 125 1.11 -2.36 -10.74
N TRP A 126 0.44 -1.51 -11.54
CA TRP A 126 0.48 -1.59 -13.00
C TRP A 126 1.89 -1.36 -13.53
N PHE A 127 2.63 -0.38 -12.99
CA PHE A 127 4.01 -0.12 -13.40
C PHE A 127 4.90 -1.37 -13.23
N ARG A 128 4.84 -2.03 -12.06
CA ARG A 128 5.60 -3.27 -11.78
C ARG A 128 5.16 -4.47 -12.62
N MET A 129 3.87 -4.57 -12.92
CA MET A 129 3.35 -5.61 -13.81
C MET A 129 3.80 -5.42 -15.25
N GLU A 130 3.82 -4.17 -15.74
CA GLU A 130 4.31 -3.84 -17.08
C GLU A 130 5.82 -4.10 -17.19
N GLU A 131 6.62 -3.77 -16.16
CA GLU A 131 8.06 -4.10 -16.12
C GLU A 131 8.33 -5.61 -16.17
N SER A 132 7.52 -6.40 -15.46
CA SER A 132 7.68 -7.86 -15.43
C SER A 132 7.16 -8.57 -16.68
N SER A 133 6.42 -7.89 -17.56
CA SER A 133 5.89 -8.47 -18.80
C SER A 133 7.01 -8.87 -19.78
N PRO A 134 6.98 -10.09 -20.36
CA PRO A 134 7.99 -10.56 -21.32
C PRO A 134 8.04 -9.74 -22.62
N GLU A 135 6.97 -9.04 -22.97
CA GLU A 135 6.88 -8.18 -24.16
C GLU A 135 7.81 -6.97 -24.08
N ASN A 136 8.04 -6.44 -22.86
CA ASN A 136 8.97 -5.34 -22.64
C ASN A 136 10.43 -5.82 -22.64
N ARG A 137 10.70 -7.01 -22.05
CA ARG A 137 12.05 -7.59 -22.01
C ARG A 137 12.64 -7.93 -23.40
N THR A 138 11.78 -8.26 -24.37
CA THR A 138 12.21 -8.59 -25.73
C THR A 138 12.45 -7.36 -26.62
N GLN A 139 11.96 -6.17 -26.24
CA GLN A 139 12.08 -4.95 -27.03
C GLN A 139 13.14 -3.94 -26.55
N ASN A 140 13.78 -4.17 -25.40
CA ASN A 140 14.93 -3.39 -24.92
C ASN A 140 16.20 -3.53 -25.79
N SER A 141 16.13 -4.26 -26.92
CA SER A 141 17.19 -4.37 -27.94
C SER A 141 17.05 -3.35 -29.09
N GLY A 142 15.99 -2.54 -29.15
CA GLY A 142 15.70 -1.64 -30.27
C GLY A 142 15.60 -0.17 -29.86
N THR A 143 16.46 0.66 -30.42
CA THR A 143 16.64 2.12 -30.18
C THR A 143 15.48 3.02 -30.66
N LEU A 144 14.21 2.68 -30.41
CA LEU A 144 13.07 3.51 -30.81
C LEU A 144 12.15 3.87 -29.63
N LYS A 145 12.41 5.08 -29.08
CA LYS A 145 11.52 6.01 -28.35
C LYS A 145 10.73 5.44 -27.16
N GLU A 146 11.45 5.12 -26.08
CA GLU A 146 10.91 4.82 -24.74
C GLU A 146 9.90 5.89 -24.26
N GLU A 147 10.19 7.18 -24.44
CA GLU A 147 9.35 8.31 -24.01
C GLU A 147 7.90 8.27 -24.55
N SER A 148 7.72 7.73 -25.76
CA SER A 148 6.41 7.67 -26.42
C SER A 148 5.56 6.46 -25.98
N ARG A 149 6.20 5.44 -25.40
CA ARG A 149 5.54 4.23 -24.87
C ARG A 149 5.15 4.44 -23.41
N GLU A 150 6.03 5.03 -22.60
CA GLU A 150 5.73 5.39 -21.21
C GLU A 150 4.54 6.35 -21.12
N SER A 151 4.48 7.37 -21.99
CA SER A 151 3.34 8.30 -21.99
C SER A 151 1.99 7.65 -22.37
N LYS A 152 2.00 6.44 -22.97
CA LYS A 152 0.79 5.67 -23.34
C LYS A 152 0.53 4.49 -22.41
N SER A 153 1.45 4.21 -21.49
CA SER A 153 1.31 3.13 -20.51
C SER A 153 0.06 3.35 -19.65
N LYS A 154 -0.63 2.25 -19.33
CA LYS A 154 -1.80 2.29 -18.45
C LYS A 154 -1.39 2.77 -17.07
N ALA A 155 -0.25 2.30 -16.57
CA ALA A 155 0.33 2.77 -15.31
C ALA A 155 0.54 4.29 -15.31
N PHE A 156 1.09 4.84 -16.39
CA PHE A 156 1.37 6.28 -16.49
C PHE A 156 0.09 7.12 -16.45
N LYS A 157 -0.94 6.73 -17.20
CA LYS A 157 -2.26 7.41 -17.15
C LYS A 157 -2.89 7.34 -15.75
N LEU A 158 -2.79 6.20 -15.07
CA LEU A 158 -3.30 6.05 -13.70
C LEU A 158 -2.56 6.94 -12.72
N LEU A 159 -1.24 7.08 -12.87
CA LEU A 159 -0.47 8.00 -12.03
C LEU A 159 -0.85 9.46 -12.29
N GLN A 160 -1.02 9.86 -13.55
CA GLN A 160 -1.51 11.20 -13.89
C GLN A 160 -2.89 11.49 -13.26
N GLN A 161 -3.80 10.51 -13.33
CA GLN A 161 -5.10 10.59 -12.67
C GLN A 161 -4.95 10.74 -11.16
N ALA A 162 -4.09 9.94 -10.51
CA ALA A 162 -3.87 10.03 -9.07
C ALA A 162 -3.33 11.41 -8.64
N LEU A 163 -2.37 11.95 -9.41
CA LEU A 163 -1.80 13.29 -9.21
C LEU A 163 -2.84 14.41 -9.43
N ALA A 164 -3.75 14.25 -10.39
CA ALA A 164 -4.80 15.24 -10.65
C ALA A 164 -5.90 15.25 -9.57
N ILE A 165 -6.26 14.07 -9.06
CA ILE A 165 -7.29 13.93 -8.01
C ILE A 165 -6.71 14.36 -6.65
N HIS A 166 -5.48 13.94 -6.33
CA HIS A 166 -4.83 14.16 -5.03
C HIS A 166 -3.48 14.86 -5.16
N PRO A 167 -3.43 16.12 -5.65
CA PRO A 167 -2.16 16.81 -5.94
C PRO A 167 -1.33 17.14 -4.69
N THR A 168 -1.94 17.19 -3.51
CA THR A 168 -1.23 17.49 -2.24
C THR A 168 -0.36 16.34 -1.75
N VAL A 169 -0.64 15.11 -2.20
CA VAL A 169 0.18 13.92 -1.92
C VAL A 169 1.60 14.12 -2.46
N LEU A 170 1.75 14.69 -3.66
CA LEU A 170 3.05 14.91 -4.29
C LEU A 170 3.97 15.76 -3.39
N LYS A 171 3.45 16.88 -2.89
CA LYS A 171 4.19 17.77 -1.99
C LYS A 171 4.60 17.04 -0.71
N LYS A 172 3.65 16.35 -0.06
CA LYS A 172 3.93 15.63 1.20
C LYS A 172 4.93 14.48 1.01
N ILE A 173 4.92 13.77 -0.12
CA ILE A 173 5.92 12.75 -0.44
C ILE A 173 7.30 13.39 -0.60
N ILE A 174 7.40 14.48 -1.38
CA ILE A 174 8.69 15.17 -1.60
C ILE A 174 9.26 15.74 -0.31
N ASP A 175 8.40 16.26 0.59
CA ASP A 175 8.84 16.76 1.89
C ASP A 175 9.39 15.64 2.80
N LYS A 176 8.81 14.42 2.69
CA LYS A 176 9.21 13.26 3.52
C LYS A 176 10.39 12.46 2.97
N VAL A 177 10.48 12.31 1.65
CA VAL A 177 11.56 11.56 1.01
C VAL A 177 12.72 12.52 0.82
N PRO A 178 13.97 12.17 1.18
CA PRO A 178 15.11 13.09 1.06
C PRO A 178 15.50 13.34 -0.40
N ILE A 179 14.74 14.20 -1.08
CA ILE A 179 14.99 14.67 -2.45
C ILE A 179 15.58 16.07 -2.34
N LYS A 180 16.79 16.19 -1.80
CA LYS A 180 17.46 17.49 -1.70
C LYS A 180 18.07 17.86 -3.05
N GLY A 181 17.56 18.93 -3.66
CA GLY A 181 18.32 19.74 -4.62
C GLY A 181 18.06 19.55 -6.12
N ASP A 182 16.95 18.91 -6.53
CA ASP A 182 16.60 18.84 -7.94
C ASP A 182 15.64 19.98 -8.32
N ALA A 183 16.16 20.95 -9.08
CA ALA A 183 15.44 22.12 -9.56
C ALA A 183 14.16 21.76 -10.34
N GLY A 184 14.11 20.58 -10.95
CA GLY A 184 12.91 20.13 -11.66
C GLY A 184 11.70 19.93 -10.74
N TRP A 185 11.91 19.48 -9.49
CA TRP A 185 10.82 19.35 -8.53
C TRP A 185 10.30 20.71 -8.07
N THR A 186 11.19 21.69 -7.90
CA THR A 186 10.77 23.05 -7.53
C THR A 186 9.92 23.69 -8.61
N ASP A 187 10.26 23.48 -9.89
CA ASP A 187 9.49 24.02 -11.02
C ASP A 187 8.09 23.39 -11.10
N ILE A 188 8.00 22.07 -10.90
CA ILE A 188 6.72 21.34 -10.88
C ILE A 188 5.85 21.81 -9.71
N LEU A 189 6.40 21.90 -8.50
CA LEU A 189 5.64 22.30 -7.31
C LEU A 189 5.18 23.76 -7.35
N ASN A 190 5.93 24.65 -8.02
CA ASN A 190 5.55 26.05 -8.21
C ASN A 190 4.45 26.24 -9.27
N HIS A 191 4.15 25.20 -10.06
CA HIS A 191 3.07 25.26 -11.05
C HIS A 191 1.71 25.51 -10.37
N PRO A 192 0.81 26.36 -10.92
CA PRO A 192 -0.45 26.73 -10.28
C PRO A 192 -1.33 25.54 -9.84
N HIS A 193 -1.27 24.43 -10.58
CA HIS A 193 -2.02 23.20 -10.29
C HIS A 193 -1.64 22.59 -8.93
N PHE A 194 -0.33 22.52 -8.62
CA PHE A 194 0.18 21.96 -7.36
C PHE A 194 0.27 23.02 -6.26
N LEU A 195 0.63 24.26 -6.61
CA LEU A 195 0.80 25.34 -5.64
C LEU A 195 -0.53 25.76 -4.97
N LYS A 196 -1.63 25.80 -5.74
CA LYS A 196 -2.96 26.18 -5.24
C LYS A 196 -3.80 24.98 -4.80
N ALA A 197 -3.24 23.78 -4.81
CA ALA A 197 -3.96 22.58 -4.43
C ALA A 197 -4.37 22.65 -2.95
N SER A 198 -5.68 22.53 -2.70
CA SER A 198 -6.21 22.28 -1.36
C SER A 198 -6.36 20.77 -1.11
N GLU A 199 -6.25 20.35 0.14
CA GLU A 199 -6.32 18.95 0.56
C GLU A 199 -7.74 18.35 0.48
N GLY A 200 -8.74 19.14 0.08
CA GLY A 200 -10.09 18.63 -0.22
C GLY A 200 -10.91 18.24 1.01
N GLY A 201 -10.63 18.86 2.16
CA GLY A 201 -11.37 18.68 3.41
C GLY A 201 -10.63 17.84 4.46
N PRO A 202 -11.11 17.83 5.72
CA PRO A 202 -10.39 17.21 6.84
C PRO A 202 -10.27 15.69 6.71
N THR A 203 -11.27 15.01 6.13
CA THR A 203 -11.19 13.56 5.87
C THR A 203 -10.06 13.24 4.90
N LEU A 204 -10.01 13.97 3.79
CA LEU A 204 -9.07 13.68 2.72
C LEU A 204 -7.64 14.02 3.13
N GLU A 205 -7.44 15.15 3.83
CA GLU A 205 -6.17 15.51 4.49
C GLU A 205 -5.68 14.38 5.41
N HIS A 206 -6.57 13.82 6.23
CA HIS A 206 -6.23 12.75 7.15
C HIS A 206 -5.82 11.46 6.42
N LEU A 207 -6.60 11.05 5.41
CA LEU A 207 -6.28 9.86 4.60
C LEU A 207 -4.98 10.00 3.81
N ILE A 208 -4.72 11.20 3.27
CA ILE A 208 -3.47 11.52 2.60
C ILE A 208 -2.30 11.40 3.59
N SER A 209 -2.47 11.90 4.82
CA SER A 209 -1.44 11.80 5.85
C SER A 209 -1.16 10.35 6.26
N ILE A 210 -2.21 9.52 6.40
CA ILE A 210 -2.08 8.07 6.62
C ILE A 210 -1.29 7.39 5.48
N TYR A 211 -1.67 7.66 4.23
CA TYR A 211 -1.01 7.08 3.07
C TYR A 211 0.46 7.49 2.98
N VAL A 212 0.76 8.78 3.12
CA VAL A 212 2.14 9.28 3.07
C VAL A 212 2.96 8.71 4.22
N GLU A 213 2.40 8.62 5.43
CA GLU A 213 3.11 8.04 6.57
C GLU A 213 3.52 6.58 6.32
N ARG A 214 2.62 5.79 5.74
CA ARG A 214 2.84 4.36 5.47
C ARG A 214 3.74 4.11 4.25
N SER A 215 3.47 4.80 3.15
CA SER A 215 3.93 4.40 1.81
C SER A 215 5.08 5.25 1.27
N TYR A 216 5.55 6.29 1.97
CA TYR A 216 6.64 7.16 1.47
C TYR A 216 7.91 6.40 1.10
N LEU A 217 8.22 5.28 1.78
CA LEU A 217 9.40 4.47 1.50
C LEU A 217 9.35 3.79 0.12
N LEU A 218 8.16 3.54 -0.43
CA LEU A 218 8.01 3.01 -1.79
C LEU A 218 8.56 4.02 -2.82
N TRP A 219 8.33 5.31 -2.58
CA TRP A 219 8.77 6.42 -3.42
C TRP A 219 10.25 6.79 -3.24
N ARG A 220 11.01 6.02 -2.44
CA ARG A 220 12.46 6.18 -2.34
C ARG A 220 13.20 5.54 -3.52
N ALA A 221 12.57 4.62 -4.25
CA ALA A 221 13.18 3.93 -5.37
C ALA A 221 13.42 4.90 -6.55
N PRO A 222 14.63 4.94 -7.15
CA PRO A 222 15.02 5.97 -8.12
C PRO A 222 14.24 5.87 -9.44
N ASP A 223 13.86 4.66 -9.84
CA ASP A 223 12.97 4.37 -10.96
C ASP A 223 11.60 5.03 -10.76
N LEU A 224 10.98 4.81 -9.59
CA LEU A 224 9.69 5.40 -9.24
C LEU A 224 9.77 6.93 -9.09
N GLN A 225 10.90 7.48 -8.63
CA GLN A 225 11.09 8.93 -8.55
C GLN A 225 11.17 9.59 -9.92
N ALA A 226 11.95 9.02 -10.84
CA ALA A 226 12.05 9.51 -12.21
C ALA A 226 10.68 9.45 -12.90
N TRP A 227 10.00 8.30 -12.79
CA TRP A 227 8.67 8.10 -13.33
C TRP A 227 7.63 9.06 -12.76
N LEU A 228 7.66 9.32 -11.44
CA LEU A 228 6.80 10.30 -10.78
C LEU A 228 7.04 11.72 -11.30
N LYS A 229 8.31 12.08 -11.51
CA LYS A 229 8.70 13.40 -12.03
C LYS A 229 8.17 13.62 -13.43
N ASP A 230 8.31 12.62 -14.29
CA ASP A 230 7.85 12.68 -15.69
C ASP A 230 6.33 12.73 -15.78
N ALA A 231 5.62 11.95 -14.97
CA ALA A 231 4.17 12.01 -14.88
C ALA A 231 3.68 13.39 -14.40
N ALA A 232 4.31 13.96 -13.36
CA ALA A 232 3.96 15.28 -12.85
C ALA A 232 4.27 16.40 -13.86
N ALA A 233 5.42 16.34 -14.55
CA ALA A 233 5.78 17.30 -15.59
C ALA A 233 4.91 17.18 -16.85
N SER A 234 4.42 15.98 -17.17
CA SER A 234 3.43 15.78 -18.23
C SER A 234 2.07 16.35 -17.82
N LEU A 235 1.68 16.16 -16.55
CA LEU A 235 0.43 16.69 -16.02
C LEU A 235 0.37 18.22 -16.03
N THR A 236 1.45 18.93 -15.70
CA THR A 236 1.47 20.40 -15.80
C THR A 236 1.21 20.88 -17.23
N LYS A 237 1.81 20.23 -18.23
CA LYS A 237 1.56 20.53 -19.65
C LYS A 237 0.10 20.25 -20.06
N LEU A 238 -0.53 19.21 -19.50
CA LEU A 238 -1.95 18.91 -19.74
C LEU A 238 -2.87 19.93 -19.07
N ALA A 239 -2.51 20.40 -17.87
CA ALA A 239 -3.24 21.43 -17.14
C ALA A 239 -3.22 22.76 -17.90
N ASP A 240 -2.06 23.15 -18.45
CA ASP A 240 -1.92 24.37 -19.27
C ASP A 240 -2.80 24.31 -20.53
N LYS A 241 -2.90 23.13 -21.14
CA LYS A 241 -3.73 22.89 -22.34
C LYS A 241 -5.22 22.78 -22.03
N LYS A 242 -5.63 22.73 -20.76
CA LYS A 242 -7.03 22.47 -20.33
C LYS A 242 -7.66 21.28 -21.05
N SER A 243 -6.92 20.16 -21.07
CA SER A 243 -7.38 18.90 -21.68
C SER A 243 -8.74 18.45 -21.10
N PRO A 244 -9.63 17.83 -21.89
CA PRO A 244 -10.90 17.29 -21.37
C PRO A 244 -10.70 16.25 -20.25
N GLU A 245 -9.59 15.50 -20.27
CA GLU A 245 -9.24 14.54 -19.22
C GLU A 245 -9.01 15.24 -17.86
N MET A 246 -8.35 16.40 -17.87
CA MET A 246 -8.12 17.20 -16.65
C MET A 246 -9.45 17.66 -16.05
N ALA A 247 -10.38 18.14 -16.87
CA ALA A 247 -11.70 18.56 -16.41
C ALA A 247 -12.49 17.38 -15.79
N LYS A 248 -12.34 16.17 -16.35
CA LYS A 248 -12.93 14.94 -15.78
C LYS A 248 -12.36 14.64 -14.39
N TRP A 249 -11.04 14.70 -14.23
CA TRP A 249 -10.40 14.42 -12.93
C TRP A 249 -10.68 15.50 -11.88
N GLU A 250 -10.78 16.77 -12.29
CA GLU A 250 -11.19 17.86 -11.40
C GLU A 250 -12.63 17.66 -10.88
N SER A 251 -13.56 17.26 -11.74
CA SER A 251 -14.92 16.92 -11.31
C SER A 251 -14.97 15.74 -10.32
N VAL A 252 -14.11 14.73 -10.52
CA VAL A 252 -13.99 13.61 -9.57
C VAL A 252 -13.43 14.10 -8.23
N ARG A 253 -12.39 14.94 -8.25
CA ARG A 253 -11.81 15.53 -7.04
C ARG A 253 -12.83 16.31 -6.23
N GLU A 254 -13.65 17.13 -6.89
CA GLU A 254 -14.72 17.87 -6.22
C GLU A 254 -15.70 16.94 -5.52
N LYS A 255 -16.08 15.82 -6.14
CA LYS A 255 -16.98 14.81 -5.52
C LYS A 255 -16.34 14.11 -4.33
N VAL A 256 -15.06 13.77 -4.41
CA VAL A 256 -14.31 13.13 -3.30
C VAL A 256 -14.14 14.08 -2.12
N SER A 257 -14.08 15.39 -2.36
CA SER A 257 -13.76 16.42 -1.35
C SER A 257 -14.96 16.95 -0.55
N GLN A 258 -16.18 16.40 -0.72
CA GLN A 258 -17.42 16.99 -0.18
C GLN A 258 -17.69 16.75 1.31
N SER A 259 -16.82 16.04 2.03
CA SER A 259 -17.05 15.76 3.46
C SER A 259 -16.48 16.85 4.36
N ASN A 260 -17.35 17.50 5.13
CA ASN A 260 -16.95 18.48 6.16
C ASN A 260 -16.48 17.83 7.47
N ASP A 261 -16.81 16.57 7.71
CA ASP A 261 -16.45 15.84 8.94
C ASP A 261 -15.52 14.65 8.63
N ASN A 262 -14.52 14.44 9.49
CA ASN A 262 -13.53 13.38 9.35
C ASN A 262 -14.04 12.05 9.93
N GLN A 263 -14.61 11.22 9.05
CA GLN A 263 -15.10 9.88 9.39
C GLN A 263 -14.01 8.95 9.95
N TYR A 264 -12.75 9.21 9.62
CA TYR A 264 -11.59 8.40 9.99
C TYR A 264 -10.76 9.01 11.14
N GLN A 265 -11.30 9.99 11.86
CA GLN A 265 -10.62 10.67 12.98
C GLN A 265 -10.14 9.73 14.09
N HIS A 266 -10.78 8.56 14.23
CA HIS A 266 -10.42 7.55 15.22
C HIS A 266 -9.11 6.81 14.87
N LEU A 267 -8.68 6.85 13.60
CA LEU A 267 -7.44 6.26 13.15
C LEU A 267 -6.28 7.23 13.39
N GLN A 268 -5.29 6.84 14.20
CA GLN A 268 -4.14 7.69 14.50
C GLN A 268 -3.07 7.51 13.42
N VAL A 269 -2.59 8.61 12.82
CA VAL A 269 -1.55 8.55 11.76
C VAL A 269 -0.29 7.81 12.23
N SER A 270 0.07 7.95 13.52
CA SER A 270 1.21 7.24 14.11
C SER A 270 1.10 5.72 14.10
N GLU A 271 -0.11 5.16 14.10
CA GLU A 271 -0.34 3.72 13.99
C GLU A 271 -0.03 3.19 12.57
N PHE A 272 0.04 4.09 11.59
CA PHE A 272 0.42 3.77 10.22
C PHE A 272 1.92 3.96 9.94
N SER A 273 2.68 4.43 10.94
CA SER A 273 4.12 4.60 10.84
C SER A 273 4.87 3.33 11.21
N ASP A 274 5.91 3.03 10.43
CA ASP A 274 6.89 2.01 10.79
C ASP A 274 7.91 2.53 11.81
N SER A 275 7.91 3.84 12.11
CA SER A 275 8.81 4.43 13.10
C SER A 275 8.50 3.92 14.52
N THR A 276 9.56 3.67 15.27
CA THR A 276 9.50 3.31 16.69
C THR A 276 9.59 4.60 17.50
N SER A 277 8.55 4.92 18.28
CA SER A 277 8.64 5.99 19.27
C SER A 277 9.71 5.61 20.28
N THR A 278 10.87 6.25 20.15
CA THR A 278 11.93 6.21 21.15
C THR A 278 11.67 7.35 22.13
N LEU A 279 11.93 7.13 23.42
CA LEU A 279 11.82 8.20 24.41
C LEU A 279 12.75 9.36 24.00
N PRO A 280 12.36 10.62 24.20
CA PRO A 280 13.25 11.74 24.02
C PRO A 280 14.54 11.50 24.83
N PRO A 281 15.73 11.86 24.33
CA PRO A 281 17.00 11.61 25.02
C PRO A 281 17.04 12.13 26.46
N GLU A 282 16.26 13.17 26.76
CA GLU A 282 16.12 13.80 28.08
C GLU A 282 15.31 12.94 29.07
N GLU A 283 14.42 12.07 28.58
CA GLU A 283 13.62 11.11 29.35
C GLU A 283 14.24 9.71 29.33
N ILE A 284 15.57 9.63 29.20
CA ILE A 284 16.37 8.47 29.59
C ILE A 284 17.02 8.79 30.96
N PRO A 285 16.30 9.06 32.08
CA PRO A 285 17.01 9.41 33.31
C PRO A 285 17.66 8.16 33.90
N GLN A 286 18.99 8.23 34.04
CA GLN A 286 19.80 7.74 35.17
C GLN A 286 19.68 6.27 35.63
N MET A 287 18.83 5.42 35.05
CA MET A 287 18.70 4.01 35.46
C MET A 287 19.87 3.12 35.00
N MET A 288 20.73 3.61 34.10
CA MET A 288 21.83 2.82 33.53
C MET A 288 23.22 3.15 34.09
N PHE A 289 23.35 4.16 34.97
CA PHE A 289 24.64 4.51 35.54
C PHE A 289 24.71 4.09 37.01
N PRO A 290 25.66 3.20 37.40
CA PRO A 290 25.91 2.93 38.80
C PRO A 290 26.36 4.23 39.51
N PRO A 291 26.06 4.39 40.81
CA PRO A 291 26.40 5.60 41.54
C PRO A 291 27.93 5.79 41.56
N GLY A 292 28.42 6.82 40.87
CA GLY A 292 29.84 7.20 40.86
C GLY A 292 30.44 7.60 39.51
N PHE A 293 29.69 7.61 38.40
CA PHE A 293 30.21 8.04 37.10
C PHE A 293 29.98 9.55 36.89
N GLU A 294 31.05 10.36 36.98
CA GLU A 294 30.98 11.80 36.71
C GLU A 294 30.71 12.09 35.22
N GLN A 295 29.85 13.08 34.99
CA GLN A 295 29.45 13.58 33.67
C GLN A 295 30.62 14.28 32.98
N GLY A 296 31.09 13.72 31.86
CA GLY A 296 32.18 14.33 31.12
C GLY A 296 32.53 13.70 29.78
N LEU A 297 31.56 13.13 29.04
CA LEU A 297 31.76 12.77 27.62
C LEU A 297 30.48 13.09 26.84
N LEU A 298 30.63 13.89 25.79
CA LEU A 298 29.56 14.29 24.89
C LEU A 298 29.01 13.08 24.14
N ALA A 299 27.70 13.08 23.89
CA ALA A 299 26.94 11.98 23.29
C ALA A 299 27.31 11.66 21.81
N GLU A 300 28.32 12.32 21.23
CA GLU A 300 28.71 12.11 19.82
C GLU A 300 29.66 10.91 19.62
N ASP A 301 30.35 10.43 20.65
CA ASP A 301 31.36 9.36 20.50
C ASP A 301 30.80 7.92 20.52
N PHE A 302 29.50 7.72 20.76
CA PHE A 302 28.90 6.37 20.82
C PHE A 302 28.33 5.86 19.49
N LEU A 303 28.30 6.68 18.44
CA LEU A 303 27.74 6.31 17.12
C LEU A 303 28.78 5.74 16.13
N GLU A 304 30.07 5.66 16.49
CA GLU A 304 31.15 5.27 15.55
C GLU A 304 31.98 4.03 15.93
N VAL A 305 31.49 3.14 16.81
CA VAL A 305 32.14 1.83 17.02
C VAL A 305 31.30 0.71 16.40
N GLY A 306 31.17 0.75 15.08
CA GLY A 306 30.79 -0.38 14.23
C GLY A 306 32.03 -1.09 13.70
N GLY A 307 32.69 -1.89 14.55
CA GLY A 307 33.68 -2.87 14.09
C GLY A 307 33.01 -4.16 13.63
N PRO A 308 33.57 -4.91 12.66
CA PRO A 308 32.98 -6.17 12.20
C PRO A 308 32.90 -7.17 13.36
N LEU A 309 31.72 -7.77 13.55
CA LEU A 309 31.54 -8.91 14.45
C LEU A 309 32.36 -10.10 13.91
N GLU A 310 33.52 -10.36 14.51
CA GLU A 310 34.24 -11.62 14.33
C GLU A 310 33.42 -12.76 14.94
N LEU A 311 32.94 -13.67 14.08
CA LEU A 311 32.39 -14.96 14.50
C LEU A 311 33.51 -15.81 15.14
N PRO A 312 33.24 -16.55 16.23
CA PRO A 312 34.24 -17.41 16.84
C PRO A 312 34.66 -18.54 15.89
N PRO A 313 35.92 -19.00 15.94
CA PRO A 313 36.42 -19.99 15.00
C PRO A 313 35.76 -21.36 15.24
N LEU A 314 35.22 -21.93 14.15
CA LEU A 314 34.80 -23.33 14.07
C LEU A 314 36.02 -24.23 14.32
N GLN A 315 36.06 -24.90 15.48
CA GLN A 315 37.00 -25.97 15.74
C GLN A 315 36.44 -27.31 15.27
N ASP A 316 37.22 -27.91 14.39
CA ASP A 316 37.36 -29.32 14.03
C ASP A 316 36.13 -30.11 13.56
N GLY A 317 36.23 -30.46 12.28
CA GLY A 317 35.36 -31.37 11.60
C GLY A 317 35.28 -32.75 12.25
N ARG A 318 34.04 -33.22 12.34
CA ARG A 318 33.67 -34.61 12.08
C ARG A 318 32.18 -34.63 11.71
N ASP A 319 31.93 -35.11 10.49
CA ASP A 319 30.70 -35.75 10.01
C ASP A 319 29.44 -34.88 9.82
N ILE A 320 29.38 -34.20 8.68
CA ILE A 320 28.13 -33.91 7.96
C ILE A 320 28.35 -34.48 6.55
N PRO A 321 27.75 -35.63 6.19
CA PRO A 321 26.36 -35.62 5.72
C PRO A 321 25.60 -36.94 5.97
N GLN A 322 24.84 -37.03 7.08
CA GLN A 322 23.71 -37.97 7.20
C GLN A 322 22.48 -37.35 7.92
N ALA A 323 22.58 -36.11 8.40
CA ALA A 323 21.49 -35.42 9.08
C ALA A 323 20.54 -34.63 8.14
N ILE A 324 20.93 -34.41 6.87
CA ILE A 324 20.11 -33.65 5.91
C ILE A 324 19.22 -34.59 5.07
N GLU A 325 19.66 -35.82 4.77
CA GLU A 325 18.85 -36.79 4.02
C GLU A 325 17.82 -37.54 4.87
N HIS A 326 18.03 -37.65 6.19
CA HIS A 326 17.06 -38.33 7.06
C HIS A 326 15.84 -37.47 7.43
N ALA A 327 15.93 -36.14 7.29
CA ALA A 327 14.80 -35.22 7.49
C ALA A 327 13.87 -35.12 6.27
N ALA A 328 14.29 -35.63 5.10
CA ALA A 328 13.51 -35.57 3.87
C ALA A 328 12.55 -36.76 3.68
N SER A 329 12.65 -37.83 4.48
CA SER A 329 11.87 -39.06 4.24
C SER A 329 10.68 -39.30 5.17
N GLN A 330 10.54 -38.59 6.30
CA GLN A 330 9.34 -38.67 7.15
C GLN A 330 9.11 -37.36 7.91
N GLY A 331 8.04 -36.64 7.57
CA GLY A 331 7.58 -35.50 8.38
C GLY A 331 7.22 -34.26 7.57
N ARG A 332 6.07 -34.32 6.89
CA ARG A 332 5.43 -33.17 6.24
C ARG A 332 5.24 -32.04 7.27
N ASN A 333 5.76 -30.85 6.98
CA ASN A 333 5.60 -29.66 7.82
C ASN A 333 4.12 -29.28 7.93
N ALA A 334 3.49 -29.56 9.08
CA ALA A 334 2.09 -29.20 9.36
C ALA A 334 1.83 -27.70 9.26
N LEU A 335 2.82 -26.86 9.59
CA LEU A 335 2.76 -25.40 9.42
C LEU A 335 2.73 -25.01 7.93
N LEU A 336 3.48 -25.70 7.09
CA LEU A 336 3.53 -25.41 5.66
C LEU A 336 2.24 -25.90 4.96
N GLN A 337 1.67 -27.00 5.42
CA GLN A 337 0.35 -27.48 5.00
C GLN A 337 -0.79 -26.56 5.49
N PHE A 338 -0.68 -26.04 6.72
CA PHE A 338 -1.59 -25.03 7.25
C PHE A 338 -1.53 -23.76 6.40
N LEU A 339 -0.33 -23.19 6.18
CA LEU A 339 -0.15 -21.99 5.36
C LEU A 339 -0.57 -22.19 3.90
N GLN A 340 -0.39 -23.39 3.33
CA GLN A 340 -0.90 -23.73 1.98
C GLN A 340 -2.42 -23.91 1.97
N SER A 341 -3.03 -24.39 3.07
CA SER A 341 -4.49 -24.48 3.22
C SER A 341 -5.16 -23.12 3.48
N LEU A 342 -4.39 -22.08 3.78
CA LEU A 342 -4.86 -20.69 3.93
C LEU A 342 -5.05 -19.97 2.58
N VAL A 343 -4.94 -20.67 1.44
CA VAL A 343 -5.17 -20.08 0.11
C VAL A 343 -6.44 -20.63 -0.54
N PRO A 344 -7.65 -20.15 -0.19
CA PRO A 344 -8.88 -20.45 -0.94
C PRO A 344 -8.89 -19.86 -2.36
N TRP A 345 -8.00 -18.91 -2.65
CA TRP A 345 -8.12 -18.02 -3.81
C TRP A 345 -7.38 -18.49 -5.07
N MET A 346 -6.56 -19.54 -4.98
CA MET A 346 -5.78 -20.06 -6.12
C MET A 346 -6.57 -21.05 -7.02
N GLU A 347 -7.70 -21.60 -6.59
CA GLU A 347 -8.39 -22.65 -7.36
C GLU A 347 -9.60 -22.19 -8.19
N ARG A 348 -9.87 -20.88 -8.31
CA ARG A 348 -10.92 -20.35 -9.22
C ARG A 348 -10.36 -19.70 -10.51
N GLY A 349 -9.24 -20.20 -11.02
CA GLY A 349 -8.60 -19.65 -12.23
C GLY A 349 -8.13 -20.68 -13.26
N ALA A 350 -8.37 -21.98 -13.04
CA ALA A 350 -8.09 -23.01 -14.05
C ALA A 350 -9.30 -23.17 -14.99
N GLY A 351 -9.67 -22.08 -15.67
CA GLY A 351 -10.69 -22.04 -16.71
C GLY A 351 -10.30 -20.95 -17.68
N GLY A 352 -10.18 -21.31 -18.97
CA GLY A 352 -9.55 -20.53 -20.03
C GLY A 352 -9.92 -19.05 -20.04
N ILE A 353 -8.91 -18.25 -20.40
CA ILE A 353 -9.02 -16.85 -20.79
C ILE A 353 -10.08 -16.76 -21.88
N ASP A 354 -11.25 -16.22 -21.54
CA ASP A 354 -12.19 -15.68 -22.51
C ASP A 354 -12.15 -14.15 -22.33
N GLU A 355 -11.77 -13.45 -23.39
CA GLU A 355 -11.54 -12.01 -23.43
C GLU A 355 -12.84 -11.25 -23.15
N GLY A 356 -13.06 -10.88 -21.88
CA GLY A 356 -14.13 -9.98 -21.45
C GLY A 356 -13.58 -8.59 -21.14
N ALA A 357 -14.04 -7.58 -21.88
CA ALA A 357 -13.57 -6.20 -21.89
C ALA A 357 -13.45 -5.50 -20.51
N PRO A 358 -12.41 -4.67 -20.27
CA PRO A 358 -12.28 -3.86 -19.06
C PRO A 358 -13.05 -2.54 -19.17
N ILE A 359 -14.02 -2.35 -18.27
CA ILE A 359 -14.75 -1.09 -18.06
C ILE A 359 -13.84 -0.13 -17.28
N LEU A 360 -12.88 0.53 -17.92
CA LEU A 360 -12.23 1.71 -17.31
C LEU A 360 -11.70 2.77 -18.30
N LEU A 361 -11.85 2.58 -19.61
CA LEU A 361 -11.65 3.64 -20.61
C LEU A 361 -12.66 3.41 -21.74
N ASP A 362 -13.81 4.09 -21.67
CA ASP A 362 -14.74 4.15 -22.81
C ASP A 362 -14.24 5.25 -23.75
N ASP A 363 -13.33 4.87 -24.65
CA ASP A 363 -12.98 5.63 -25.85
C ASP A 363 -13.94 5.18 -26.96
N SER A 364 -15.07 5.87 -27.10
CA SER A 364 -15.89 5.81 -28.32
C SER A 364 -15.94 7.19 -28.95
N SER A 365 -14.95 7.47 -29.80
CA SER A 365 -15.02 8.54 -30.81
C SER A 365 -15.21 7.95 -32.20
N ASP A 366 -16.12 8.59 -32.93
CA ASP A 366 -16.27 8.64 -34.40
C ASP A 366 -17.15 7.57 -35.09
N ASN A 367 -18.39 7.93 -35.48
CA ASN A 367 -18.61 8.73 -36.70
C ASN A 367 -20.10 9.01 -37.00
N ASN A 368 -20.35 10.28 -37.35
CA ASN A 368 -21.41 10.89 -38.16
C ASN A 368 -22.51 10.00 -38.77
N ASP A 369 -23.77 10.44 -38.67
CA ASP A 369 -24.36 11.12 -39.83
C ASP A 369 -25.55 12.03 -39.49
N SER A 370 -25.55 13.17 -40.17
CA SER A 370 -26.55 14.23 -40.15
C SER A 370 -27.82 13.83 -40.89
N THR A 371 -29.01 14.02 -40.29
CA THR A 371 -30.16 14.57 -41.04
C THR A 371 -31.20 15.18 -40.10
N THR A 372 -31.43 16.47 -40.32
CA THR A 372 -32.59 17.25 -39.90
C THR A 372 -33.89 16.62 -40.40
N GLY A 373 -34.91 16.53 -39.55
CA GLY A 373 -36.26 16.09 -39.93
C GLY A 373 -37.30 16.68 -38.99
N GLU A 374 -37.85 17.82 -39.39
CA GLU A 374 -39.11 18.38 -38.90
C GLU A 374 -40.20 17.30 -39.01
N PHE A 375 -40.97 17.05 -37.95
CA PHE A 375 -42.21 16.30 -38.03
C PHE A 375 -43.38 17.22 -37.70
N GLY A 376 -44.09 17.56 -38.77
CA GLY A 376 -45.37 18.23 -38.76
C GLY A 376 -46.49 17.32 -38.26
N ASP A 377 -47.44 18.02 -37.67
CA ASP A 377 -48.80 17.68 -37.29
C ASP A 377 -49.60 17.13 -38.49
N GLU A 378 -50.24 15.96 -38.34
CA GLU A 378 -51.49 15.66 -39.04
C GLU A 378 -52.29 14.53 -38.36
N SER A 379 -53.60 14.78 -38.27
CA SER A 379 -54.63 14.08 -37.51
C SER A 379 -55.14 12.77 -38.17
N PRO A 380 -55.85 11.91 -37.43
CA PRO A 380 -56.36 10.64 -37.95
C PRO A 380 -57.74 10.79 -38.64
N MET A 381 -57.96 9.99 -39.69
CA MET A 381 -59.28 9.47 -40.08
C MET A 381 -59.28 7.95 -40.00
#